data_AF-A0A1H0EVE0-F1
#
_entry.id   AF-A0A1H0EVE0-F1
#
_cell.length_a   1.000
_cell.length_b   1.000
_cell.length_c   1.000
_cell.angle_alpha   90.00
_cell.angle_beta   90.00
_cell.angle_gamma   90.00
#
_symmetry.space_group_name_H-M   'P 1'
#
loop_
_entity.id
_entity.type
_entity.pdbx_description
1 polymer ?
#
loop_
_entity_poly.entity_id
_entity_poly.type
_entity_poly.pdbx_seq_one_letter_code
_entity_poly.pdbx_strand_id
1 'polypeptide(L)'
;MAKATRLFSRRIDYDDGAILQMRIVVVPTPVRGSAHSLKYSLFYGRAGERILAYDNEAGKGDHIHRGNLETRYIFTTVEQLVADFLSEVRLLRGGSV
;
A
#
# COMPACT_ATOMS: atom_id res chain seq x y z
N MET A 1 -22.56 -14.43 0.26
CA MET A 1 -21.37 -13.73 0.80
C MET A 1 -20.23 -13.95 -0.19
N ALA A 2 -19.96 -12.98 -1.07
CA ALA A 2 -18.85 -13.12 -2.02
C ALA A 2 -17.52 -12.95 -1.26
N LYS A 3 -16.63 -13.94 -1.39
CA LYS A 3 -15.34 -13.98 -0.67
C LYS A 3 -14.32 -13.06 -1.33
N ALA A 4 -13.49 -12.40 -0.53
CA ALA A 4 -12.35 -11.67 -1.03
C ALA A 4 -11.33 -12.64 -1.64
N THR A 5 -10.81 -12.31 -2.83
CA THR A 5 -9.80 -13.13 -3.52
C THR A 5 -8.45 -12.45 -3.41
N ARG A 6 -7.45 -13.14 -2.87
CA ARG A 6 -6.10 -12.60 -2.72
C ARG A 6 -5.40 -12.54 -4.07
N LEU A 7 -5.11 -11.34 -4.56
CA LEU A 7 -4.35 -11.14 -5.80
C LEU A 7 -2.86 -11.19 -5.55
N PHE A 8 -2.40 -10.48 -4.52
CA PHE A 8 -0.98 -10.32 -4.24
C PHE A 8 -0.74 -10.24 -2.74
N SER A 9 0.29 -10.94 -2.27
CA SER A 9 0.75 -10.88 -0.89
C SER A 9 2.25 -11.13 -0.86
N ARG A 10 3.00 -10.12 -0.42
CA ARG A 10 4.46 -10.20 -0.26
C ARG A 10 4.86 -9.56 1.06
N ARG A 11 5.81 -10.17 1.75
CA ARG A 11 6.47 -9.60 2.92
C ARG A 11 7.98 -9.81 2.79
N ILE A 12 8.75 -8.81 3.15
CA ILE A 12 10.21 -8.85 3.25
C ILE A 12 10.56 -8.22 4.59
N ASP A 13 11.26 -8.99 5.41
CA ASP A 13 11.91 -8.51 6.63
C ASP A 13 13.39 -8.31 6.27
N TYR A 14 13.89 -7.08 6.43
CA TYR A 14 15.27 -6.70 6.10
C TYR A 14 16.18 -6.84 7.33
N ASP A 15 17.48 -7.05 7.10
CA ASP A 15 18.49 -7.21 8.17
C ASP A 15 18.64 -5.95 9.05
N ASP A 16 18.31 -4.78 8.50
CA ASP A 16 18.30 -3.52 9.25
C ASP A 16 17.07 -3.36 10.16
N GLY A 17 16.14 -4.33 10.19
CA GLY A 17 14.91 -4.31 10.96
C GLY A 17 13.73 -3.58 10.27
N ALA A 18 13.90 -3.13 9.02
CA ALA A 18 12.79 -2.63 8.23
C ALA A 18 11.92 -3.78 7.71
N ILE A 19 10.65 -3.46 7.45
CA ILE A 19 9.64 -4.40 6.98
C ILE A 19 8.97 -3.75 5.77
N LEU A 20 8.97 -4.47 4.65
CA LEU A 20 8.09 -4.20 3.53
C LEU A 20 6.99 -5.25 3.51
N GLN A 21 5.74 -4.83 3.45
CA GLN A 21 4.59 -5.72 3.32
C GLN A 21 3.60 -5.16 2.33
N MET A 22 3.16 -5.98 1.38
CA MET A 22 2.16 -5.63 0.39
C MET A 22 1.05 -6.68 0.40
N ARG A 23 -0.19 -6.25 0.52
CA ARG A 23 -1.38 -7.11 0.42
C ARG A 23 -2.42 -6.42 -0.47
N ILE A 24 -2.89 -7.13 -1.49
CA ILE A 24 -3.93 -6.66 -2.42
C ILE A 24 -4.94 -7.78 -2.61
N VAL A 25 -6.22 -7.45 -2.43
CA VAL A 25 -7.33 -8.39 -2.58
C VAL A 25 -8.45 -7.78 -3.41
N VAL A 26 -9.13 -8.60 -4.21
CA VAL A 26 -10.41 -8.22 -4.82
C VAL A 26 -11.49 -8.33 -3.75
N VAL A 27 -12.31 -7.29 -3.63
CA VAL A 27 -13.50 -7.25 -2.78
C VAL A 27 -14.77 -7.16 -3.64
N PRO A 28 -15.89 -7.76 -3.21
CA PRO A 28 -17.11 -7.78 -4.02
C PRO A 28 -17.79 -6.41 -4.15
N THR A 29 -17.53 -5.51 -3.21
CA THR A 29 -18.01 -4.13 -3.23
C THR A 29 -16.81 -3.22 -3.06
N PRO A 30 -16.64 -2.18 -3.90
CA PRO A 30 -15.59 -1.19 -3.73
C PRO A 30 -15.54 -0.63 -2.31
N VAL A 31 -14.33 -0.38 -1.81
CA VAL A 31 -14.15 0.36 -0.55
C VAL A 31 -14.75 1.74 -0.75
N ARG A 32 -15.60 2.20 0.18
CA ARG A 32 -16.26 3.51 0.06
C ARG A 32 -15.23 4.63 -0.07
N GLY A 33 -15.25 5.34 -1.19
CA GLY A 33 -14.26 6.38 -1.53
C GLY A 33 -13.25 5.94 -2.61
N SER A 34 -13.16 4.64 -2.92
CA SER A 34 -12.39 4.11 -4.05
C SER A 34 -13.32 3.78 -5.22
N ALA A 35 -12.82 3.96 -6.45
CA ALA A 35 -13.57 3.70 -7.69
C ALA A 35 -13.39 2.27 -8.23
N HIS A 36 -12.77 1.38 -7.45
CA HIS A 36 -12.36 0.04 -7.88
C HIS A 36 -12.66 -1.03 -6.83
N SER A 37 -12.76 -2.28 -7.27
CA SER A 37 -13.09 -3.45 -6.44
C SER A 37 -11.86 -4.06 -5.73
N LEU A 38 -10.94 -3.22 -5.28
CA LEU A 38 -9.72 -3.65 -4.59
C LEU A 38 -9.67 -3.10 -3.18
N LYS A 39 -9.18 -3.92 -2.25
CA LYS A 39 -8.69 -3.46 -0.95
C LYS A 39 -7.20 -3.74 -0.89
N TYR A 40 -6.41 -2.74 -0.53
CA TYR A 40 -4.96 -2.89 -0.47
C TYR A 40 -4.35 -2.26 0.78
N SER A 41 -3.19 -2.78 1.16
CA SER A 41 -2.34 -2.27 2.22
C SER A 41 -0.88 -2.59 1.85
N LEU A 42 -0.17 -1.57 1.40
CA LEU A 42 1.26 -1.60 1.12
C LEU A 42 1.93 -0.76 2.21
N PHE A 43 2.85 -1.36 2.94
CA PHE A 43 3.46 -0.82 4.15
C PHE A 43 4.97 -0.95 4.05
N TYR A 44 5.66 0.12 4.39
CA TYR A 44 7.08 0.13 4.66
C TYR A 44 7.36 0.87 5.96
N GLY A 45 8.13 0.24 6.84
CA GLY A 45 8.39 0.78 8.16
C GLY A 45 9.24 -0.14 9.02
N ARG A 46 9.20 0.07 10.32
CA ARG A 46 9.90 -0.73 11.34
C ARG A 46 8.89 -1.15 12.41
N ALA A 47 9.33 -1.95 13.38
CA ALA A 47 8.49 -2.28 14.53
C ALA A 47 7.97 -1.00 15.22
N GLY A 48 6.65 -0.80 15.22
CA GLY A 48 6.00 0.36 15.84
C GLY A 48 6.08 1.67 15.03
N GLU A 49 6.72 1.66 13.86
CA GLU A 49 6.94 2.87 13.06
C GLU A 49 6.50 2.67 11.61
N ARG A 50 5.58 3.51 11.15
CA ARG A 50 5.17 3.59 9.75
C ARG A 50 5.92 4.71 9.06
N ILE A 51 6.78 4.36 8.11
CA ILE A 51 7.52 5.33 7.30
C ILE A 51 6.71 5.70 6.06
N LEU A 52 6.19 4.69 5.36
CA LEU A 52 5.38 4.84 4.15
C LEU A 52 4.24 3.83 4.15
N ALA A 53 3.04 4.23 3.77
CA ALA A 53 1.99 3.28 3.44
C ALA A 53 1.10 3.79 2.32
N TYR A 54 0.62 2.87 1.48
CA TYR A 54 -0.45 3.11 0.52
C TYR A 54 -1.59 2.19 0.95
N ASP A 55 -2.75 2.76 1.26
CA ASP A 55 -3.93 1.98 1.59
C ASP A 55 -5.20 2.67 1.08
N ASN A 56 -6.32 1.96 1.20
CA ASN A 56 -7.62 2.53 0.96
C ASN A 56 -8.57 2.25 2.13
N GLU A 57 -9.18 3.31 2.65
CA GLU A 57 -10.01 3.28 3.85
C GLU A 57 -11.41 3.83 3.57
N ALA A 58 -12.43 3.17 4.13
CA ALA A 58 -13.81 3.56 3.93
C ALA A 58 -14.07 4.99 4.44
N GLY A 59 -14.42 5.90 3.55
CA GLY A 59 -14.64 7.31 3.85
C GLY A 59 -13.49 8.24 3.47
N LYS A 60 -12.28 7.70 3.26
CA LYS A 60 -11.13 8.45 2.75
C LYS A 60 -10.84 8.11 1.28
N GLY A 61 -11.09 6.86 0.90
CA GLY A 61 -10.66 6.32 -0.38
C GLY A 61 -9.16 6.04 -0.40
N ASP A 62 -8.58 6.12 -1.58
CA ASP A 62 -7.18 5.79 -1.86
C ASP A 62 -6.25 6.91 -1.35
N HIS A 63 -5.26 6.55 -0.52
CA HIS A 63 -4.34 7.54 0.05
C HIS A 63 -2.96 6.97 0.39
N ILE A 64 -2.02 7.88 0.61
CA ILE A 64 -0.63 7.63 1.01
C ILE A 64 -0.40 8.23 2.39
N HIS A 65 0.27 7.49 3.26
CA HIS A 65 0.87 7.97 4.50
C HIS A 65 2.38 8.12 4.29
N ARG A 66 2.91 9.33 4.47
CA ARG A 66 4.35 9.60 4.57
C ARG A 66 4.65 10.08 5.99
N GLY A 67 5.06 9.15 6.85
CA GLY A 67 5.05 9.34 8.30
C GLY A 67 3.64 9.70 8.81
N ASN A 68 3.49 10.93 9.29
CA ASN A 68 2.21 11.46 9.82
C ASN A 68 1.39 12.25 8.78
N LEU A 69 1.94 12.49 7.59
CA LEU A 69 1.23 13.22 6.54
C LEU A 69 0.40 12.25 5.70
N GLU A 70 -0.91 12.50 5.64
CA GLU A 70 -1.85 11.76 4.81
C GLU A 70 -2.23 12.60 3.58
N THR A 71 -2.15 12.01 2.39
CA THR A 71 -2.53 12.66 1.13
C THR A 71 -3.28 11.71 0.22
N ARG A 72 -4.23 12.24 -0.56
CA ARG A 72 -4.98 11.44 -1.56
C ARG A 72 -4.03 10.79 -2.58
N TYR A 73 -4.33 9.54 -2.92
CA TYR A 73 -3.71 8.81 -4.02
C TYR A 73 -4.68 8.71 -5.20
N ILE A 74 -4.18 8.85 -6.42
CA ILE A 74 -4.98 8.64 -7.63
C ILE A 74 -4.67 7.24 -8.13
N PHE A 75 -5.52 6.28 -7.77
CA PHE A 75 -5.38 4.92 -8.26
C PHE A 75 -5.63 4.85 -9.77
N THR A 76 -4.73 4.17 -10.49
CA THR A 76 -4.87 3.89 -11.92
C THR A 76 -4.89 2.39 -12.18
N THR A 77 -3.80 1.69 -11.86
CA THR A 77 -3.67 0.23 -11.99
C THR A 77 -2.93 -0.37 -10.80
N VAL A 78 -3.04 -1.70 -10.65
CA VAL A 78 -2.30 -2.43 -9.61
C VAL A 78 -0.79 -2.35 -9.86
N GLU A 79 -0.38 -2.41 -11.12
CA GLU A 79 1.01 -2.30 -11.55
C GLU A 79 1.60 -0.94 -11.17
N GLN A 80 0.86 0.15 -11.41
CA GLN A 80 1.29 1.50 -11.04
C GLN A 80 1.34 1.68 -9.52
N LEU A 81 0.35 1.18 -8.78
CA LEU A 81 0.34 1.19 -7.31
C LEU A 81 1.60 0.51 -6.74
N VAL A 82 1.95 -0.66 -7.26
CA VAL A 82 3.14 -1.41 -6.81
C VAL A 82 4.43 -0.69 -7.24
N ALA A 83 4.48 -0.15 -8.46
CA ALA A 83 5.64 0.57 -8.96
C ALA A 83 5.92 1.84 -8.16
N ASP A 84 4.90 2.67 -7.90
CA ASP A 84 5.00 3.90 -7.11
C ASP A 84 5.53 3.58 -5.70
N PHE A 85 4.90 2.61 -5.03
CA PHE A 85 5.30 2.20 -3.69
C PHE A 85 6.74 1.68 -3.64
N LEU A 86 7.13 0.79 -4.55
CA LEU A 86 8.49 0.24 -4.57
C LEU A 86 9.55 1.28 -4.94
N SER A 87 9.20 2.26 -5.77
CA SER A 87 10.07 3.39 -6.10
C SER A 87 10.35 4.25 -4.86
N GLU A 88 9.31 4.62 -4.10
CA GLU A 88 9.50 5.39 -2.87
C GLU A 88 10.24 4.60 -1.79
N VAL A 89 9.96 3.31 -1.63
CA VAL A 89 10.75 2.46 -0.71
C VAL A 89 12.21 2.43 -1.13
N ARG A 90 12.53 2.32 -2.42
CA ARG A 90 13.92 2.35 -2.90
C ARG A 90 14.63 3.64 -2.50
N LEU A 91 13.98 4.79 -2.68
CA LEU A 91 14.52 6.09 -2.28
C LEU A 91 14.74 6.18 -0.76
N LEU A 92 13.76 5.74 0.03
CA LEU A 92 13.85 5.69 1.49
C LEU A 92 14.96 4.75 1.99
N ARG A 93 15.31 3.73 1.19
CA ARG A 93 16.42 2.80 1.47
C ARG A 93 17.76 3.26 0.92
N GLY A 94 17.85 4.48 0.38
CA GLY A 94 19.09 5.07 -0.12
C GLY A 94 19.50 4.62 -1.53
N GLY A 95 18.60 3.99 -2.29
CA GLY A 95 18.84 3.71 -3.70
C GLY A 95 18.63 4.96 -4.56
N SER A 96 19.56 5.26 -5.46
CA SER A 96 19.39 6.29 -6.50
C SER A 96 18.49 5.78 -7.64
N VAL A 97 17.78 6.72 -8.28
CA VAL A 97 16.98 6.48 -9.50
C VAL A 97 17.84 6.20 -10.72
#